data_AF-A0A940X641-F1
#
_entry.id   AF-A0A940X641-F1
#
_cell.length_a   1.000
_cell.length_b   1.000
_cell.length_c   1.000
_cell.angle_alpha   90.00
_cell.angle_beta   90.00
_cell.angle_gamma   90.00
#
_symmetry.space_group_name_H-M   'P 1'
#
loop_
_entity.id
_entity.type
_entity.pdbx_description
1 polymer ?
#
loop_
_entity_poly.entity_id
_entity_poly.type
_entity_poly.pdbx_seq_one_letter_code
_entity_poly.pdbx_strand_id
1 'polypeptide(L)'
;MTKESFNWKSLFINEEAVKSQESTTVQSSSPAATAPSNKFPAHTESFPTNSLTNPFLNEIFEVYDKGFESLNEAGFDFFEMYKSVMAVGPTNPQSYQMAFTMGKTIKPDLTKEFLLQKGSFYIAEIEKVYAKYDTIGKSKKTELDNNITKEKYNLSKSIAELEARILELQKELEAKKVELQKIDPINMEQLSEIQLKMDANNLAKERILTSINTVITGINQYL
;
A
#
# COMPACT_ATOMS: atom_id res chain seq x y z
N MET A 1 -23.03 -26.25 -20.88
CA MET A 1 -22.87 -25.50 -19.63
C MET A 1 -21.38 -25.44 -19.33
N THR A 2 -20.73 -24.30 -19.53
CA THR A 2 -19.33 -24.09 -19.12
C THR A 2 -19.25 -24.10 -17.59
N LYS A 3 -18.44 -24.99 -17.00
CA LYS A 3 -18.10 -24.90 -15.58
C LYS A 3 -17.31 -23.60 -15.39
N GLU A 4 -17.83 -22.64 -14.64
CA GLU A 4 -17.03 -21.49 -14.21
C GLU A 4 -15.94 -22.01 -13.27
N SER A 5 -14.68 -21.85 -13.68
CA SER A 5 -13.54 -22.27 -12.86
C SER A 5 -13.46 -21.42 -11.61
N PHE A 6 -13.46 -22.06 -10.43
CA PHE A 6 -13.34 -21.39 -9.15
C PHE A 6 -12.15 -20.42 -9.12
N ASN A 7 -12.38 -19.23 -8.56
CA ASN A 7 -11.45 -18.11 -8.67
C ASN A 7 -10.48 -18.06 -7.47
N TRP A 8 -9.41 -18.84 -7.54
CA TRP A 8 -8.32 -18.91 -6.56
C TRP A 8 -7.56 -17.58 -6.29
N LYS A 9 -7.98 -16.43 -6.84
CA LYS A 9 -7.26 -15.14 -6.76
C LYS A 9 -7.13 -14.53 -5.36
N SER A 10 -7.96 -14.93 -4.39
CA SER A 10 -7.93 -14.40 -3.01
C SER A 10 -6.55 -14.56 -2.34
N LEU A 11 -5.80 -15.62 -2.69
CA LEU A 11 -4.47 -15.92 -2.14
C LEU A 11 -3.45 -14.77 -2.16
N PHE A 12 -3.66 -13.70 -2.94
CA PHE A 12 -2.83 -12.49 -2.94
C PHE A 12 -3.59 -11.16 -3.09
N ILE A 13 -4.91 -11.13 -2.90
CA ILE A 13 -5.73 -9.91 -3.06
C ILE A 13 -6.91 -9.95 -2.07
N ASN A 14 -6.85 -9.10 -1.03
CA ASN A 14 -8.03 -8.73 -0.24
C ASN A 14 -8.94 -7.83 -1.10
N GLU A 15 -10.07 -8.35 -1.57
CA GLU A 15 -11.19 -7.53 -2.05
C GLU A 15 -12.11 -7.13 -0.89
N GLU A 16 -11.57 -6.44 0.12
CA GLU A 16 -12.36 -5.71 1.12
C GLU A 16 -12.05 -4.21 1.10
N ALA A 17 -12.54 -3.56 0.04
CA ALA A 17 -12.91 -2.15 0.07
C ALA A 17 -14.07 -1.91 -0.91
N VAL A 18 -15.08 -1.16 -0.46
CA VAL A 18 -16.28 -0.75 -1.22
C VAL A 18 -17.33 -1.86 -1.44
N LYS A 19 -18.22 -2.02 -0.46
CA LYS A 19 -19.66 -1.77 -0.73
C LYS A 19 -20.42 -1.27 0.50
N SER A 20 -21.21 -0.23 0.27
CA SER A 20 -21.87 0.56 1.29
C SER A 20 -23.09 -0.13 1.90
N GLN A 21 -23.48 0.37 3.09
CA GLN A 21 -24.77 0.11 3.73
C GLN A 21 -25.94 0.47 2.80
N GLU A 22 -26.99 -0.35 2.79
CA GLU A 22 -28.36 0.15 2.70
C GLU A 22 -29.31 -0.80 3.44
N SER A 23 -30.38 -0.26 4.03
CA SER A 23 -31.24 -0.94 5.01
C SER A 23 -32.67 -1.13 4.49
N THR A 24 -33.33 -2.26 4.78
CA THR A 24 -34.82 -2.30 4.80
C THR A 24 -35.42 -3.48 5.59
N THR A 25 -36.65 -3.27 6.05
CA THR A 25 -37.59 -4.22 6.70
C THR A 25 -38.84 -4.45 5.80
N VAL A 26 -39.78 -5.37 6.02
CA VAL A 26 -40.20 -6.14 7.22
C VAL A 26 -40.80 -7.52 6.84
N GLN A 27 -40.79 -8.47 7.77
CA GLN A 27 -41.90 -9.38 8.17
C GLN A 27 -43.00 -9.82 7.16
N SER A 28 -43.23 -11.14 7.00
CA SER A 28 -44.52 -11.81 7.34
C SER A 28 -44.56 -13.37 7.17
N SER A 29 -45.19 -14.04 8.16
CA SER A 29 -46.02 -15.28 8.14
C SER A 29 -45.57 -16.64 7.53
N SER A 30 -45.70 -17.67 8.40
CA SER A 30 -45.68 -19.16 8.25
C SER A 30 -46.79 -19.77 7.33
N PRO A 31 -46.91 -21.12 7.11
CA PRO A 31 -46.23 -22.26 7.76
C PRO A 31 -45.73 -23.47 6.92
N ALA A 32 -44.77 -24.19 7.53
CA ALA A 32 -44.42 -25.61 7.49
C ALA A 32 -44.85 -26.55 6.31
N ALA A 33 -43.83 -27.19 5.70
CA ALA A 33 -43.92 -28.55 5.17
C ALA A 33 -42.60 -29.31 5.47
N THR A 34 -42.70 -30.50 6.07
CA THR A 34 -41.54 -31.33 6.47
C THR A 34 -41.03 -32.20 5.33
N ALA A 35 -39.75 -32.10 5.00
CA ALA A 35 -39.01 -33.10 4.22
C ALA A 35 -37.73 -33.51 4.98
N PRO A 36 -37.43 -34.81 5.13
CA PRO A 36 -36.26 -35.26 5.86
C PRO A 36 -34.99 -35.02 5.04
N SER A 37 -34.29 -33.91 5.29
CA SER A 37 -32.95 -33.70 4.72
C SER A 37 -31.93 -34.57 5.46
N ASN A 38 -31.54 -35.69 4.86
CA ASN A 38 -30.35 -36.44 5.26
C ASN A 38 -29.09 -35.62 4.94
N LYS A 39 -28.80 -34.61 5.77
CA LYS A 39 -27.49 -33.95 5.78
C LYS A 39 -26.55 -34.76 6.66
N PHE A 40 -25.51 -35.32 6.04
CA PHE A 40 -24.36 -35.86 6.77
C PHE A 40 -23.75 -34.79 7.68
N PRO A 41 -23.19 -35.16 8.84
CA PRO A 41 -22.55 -34.20 9.73
C PRO A 41 -21.33 -33.58 9.07
N ALA A 42 -21.31 -32.24 8.99
CA ALA A 42 -20.12 -31.50 8.61
C ALA A 42 -19.16 -31.49 9.79
N HIS A 43 -18.14 -32.35 9.75
CA HIS A 43 -17.05 -32.30 10.71
C HIS A 43 -15.88 -31.54 10.08
N THR A 44 -15.60 -30.34 10.61
CA THR A 44 -14.31 -29.70 10.42
C THR A 44 -13.27 -30.45 11.24
N GLU A 45 -12.17 -30.87 10.62
CA GLU A 45 -11.01 -31.39 11.35
C GLU A 45 -10.24 -30.20 11.95
N SER A 46 -10.18 -30.13 13.28
CA SER A 46 -9.33 -29.15 13.96
C SER A 46 -7.88 -29.63 13.98
N PHE A 47 -7.07 -29.18 13.03
CA PHE A 47 -5.63 -29.41 13.07
C PHE A 47 -5.01 -28.81 14.34
N PRO A 48 -4.03 -29.48 14.99
CA PRO A 48 -3.48 -29.05 16.27
C PRO A 48 -2.73 -27.71 16.14
N THR A 49 -3.34 -26.66 16.69
CA THR A 49 -2.81 -25.30 16.74
C THR A 49 -1.66 -25.17 17.74
N ASN A 50 -0.42 -25.41 17.30
CA ASN A 50 0.75 -25.13 18.14
C ASN A 50 1.98 -24.65 17.34
N SER A 51 1.91 -23.42 16.85
CA SER A 51 3.03 -22.56 16.45
C SER A 51 2.47 -21.15 16.24
N LEU A 52 3.30 -20.10 16.32
CA LEU A 52 2.90 -18.72 16.05
C LEU A 52 2.17 -18.65 14.70
N THR A 53 0.84 -18.52 14.75
CA THR A 53 -0.03 -18.85 13.63
C THR A 53 0.06 -17.76 12.58
N ASN A 54 0.61 -18.10 11.41
CA ASN A 54 0.54 -17.24 10.23
C ASN A 54 -0.96 -16.92 9.98
N PRO A 55 -1.36 -15.63 10.01
CA PRO A 55 -2.78 -15.23 10.05
C PRO A 55 -3.54 -15.64 8.78
N PHE A 56 -2.83 -15.84 7.68
CA PHE A 56 -3.41 -16.26 6.39
C PHE A 56 -3.60 -17.78 6.27
N LEU A 57 -3.12 -18.61 7.22
CA LEU A 57 -3.20 -20.07 7.09
C LEU A 57 -4.64 -20.57 6.95
N ASN A 58 -5.56 -20.09 7.78
CA ASN A 58 -6.96 -20.53 7.75
C ASN A 58 -7.64 -20.15 6.43
N GLU A 59 -7.37 -18.94 5.93
CA GLU A 59 -7.87 -18.46 4.63
C GLU A 59 -7.29 -19.31 3.48
N ILE A 60 -5.98 -19.57 3.50
CA ILE A 60 -5.31 -20.39 2.50
C ILE A 60 -5.89 -21.81 2.50
N PHE A 61 -6.07 -22.44 3.67
CA PHE A 61 -6.72 -23.75 3.76
C PHE A 61 -8.14 -23.72 3.21
N GLU A 62 -8.96 -22.74 3.58
CA GLU A 62 -10.33 -22.59 3.06
C GLU A 62 -10.36 -22.44 1.52
N VAL A 63 -9.39 -21.72 0.95
CA VAL A 63 -9.24 -21.57 -0.51
C VAL A 63 -8.82 -22.89 -1.17
N TYR A 64 -7.91 -23.66 -0.58
CA TYR A 64 -7.54 -24.99 -1.09
C TYR A 64 -8.68 -26.01 -0.96
N ASP A 65 -9.44 -26.00 0.13
CA ASP A 65 -10.60 -26.87 0.32
C ASP A 65 -11.69 -26.56 -0.71
N LYS A 66 -12.14 -25.31 -0.80
CA LYS A 66 -13.12 -24.86 -1.82
C LYS A 66 -12.64 -25.13 -3.24
N GLY A 67 -11.34 -24.92 -3.48
CA GLY A 67 -10.70 -25.19 -4.75
C GLY A 67 -10.71 -26.67 -5.12
N PHE A 68 -10.42 -27.56 -4.18
CA PHE A 68 -10.53 -29.01 -4.35
C PHE A 68 -11.98 -29.45 -4.56
N GLU A 69 -12.95 -28.92 -3.81
CA GLU A 69 -14.38 -29.18 -4.04
C GLU A 69 -14.84 -28.73 -5.44
N SER A 70 -14.29 -27.63 -5.96
CA SER A 70 -14.63 -27.13 -7.30
C SER A 70 -14.14 -28.01 -8.47
N LEU A 71 -13.15 -28.87 -8.22
CA LEU A 71 -12.64 -29.83 -9.21
C LEU A 71 -13.58 -31.03 -9.39
N ASN A 72 -14.54 -31.24 -8.47
CA ASN A 72 -15.41 -32.42 -8.47
C ASN A 72 -16.17 -32.60 -9.81
N GLU A 73 -16.34 -33.85 -10.19
CA GLU A 73 -17.07 -34.27 -11.39
C GLU A 73 -18.39 -34.96 -11.04
N ALA A 74 -19.30 -35.09 -12.01
CA ALA A 74 -20.59 -35.71 -11.76
C ALA A 74 -20.44 -37.25 -11.69
N GLY A 75 -20.84 -37.83 -10.56
CA GLY A 75 -20.82 -39.28 -10.32
C GLY A 75 -19.98 -39.65 -9.10
N PHE A 76 -19.79 -40.95 -8.85
CA PHE A 76 -18.89 -41.41 -7.79
C PHE A 76 -17.49 -41.65 -8.34
N ASP A 77 -16.51 -40.91 -7.83
CA ASP A 77 -15.10 -41.02 -8.19
C ASP A 77 -14.19 -40.96 -6.94
N PHE A 78 -12.91 -40.57 -7.11
CA PHE A 78 -11.97 -40.42 -6.00
C PHE A 78 -12.39 -39.36 -4.98
N PHE A 79 -13.04 -38.26 -5.38
CA PHE A 79 -13.43 -37.17 -4.49
C PHE A 79 -14.50 -37.62 -3.50
N GLU A 80 -15.55 -38.29 -3.97
CA GLU A 80 -16.61 -38.83 -3.10
C GLU A 80 -16.08 -39.97 -2.20
N MET A 81 -15.14 -40.78 -2.69
CA MET A 81 -14.45 -41.76 -1.86
C MET A 81 -13.57 -41.09 -0.79
N TYR A 82 -12.83 -40.04 -1.13
CA TYR A 82 -12.02 -39.26 -0.19
C TYR A 82 -12.89 -38.68 0.92
N LYS A 83 -14.01 -38.01 0.59
CA LYS A 83 -14.93 -37.45 1.59
C LYS A 83 -15.52 -38.53 2.50
N SER A 84 -15.90 -39.68 1.94
CA SER A 84 -16.41 -40.83 2.70
C SER A 84 -15.37 -41.42 3.66
N VAL A 85 -14.09 -41.46 3.25
CA VAL A 85 -12.97 -41.96 4.05
C VAL A 85 -12.58 -40.97 5.14
N MET A 86 -12.45 -39.69 4.81
CA MET A 86 -12.10 -38.63 5.77
C MET A 86 -13.16 -38.48 6.87
N ALA A 87 -14.45 -38.59 6.54
CA ALA A 87 -15.54 -38.51 7.52
C ALA A 87 -15.51 -39.63 8.61
N VAL A 88 -14.79 -40.73 8.36
CA VAL A 88 -14.61 -41.86 9.31
C VAL A 88 -13.18 -41.94 9.85
N GLY A 89 -12.21 -41.34 9.15
CA GLY A 89 -10.79 -41.38 9.42
C GLY A 89 -10.01 -42.17 8.34
N PRO A 90 -8.96 -41.56 7.73
CA PRO A 90 -8.14 -42.22 6.70
C PRO A 90 -7.19 -43.31 7.24
N THR A 91 -7.08 -43.46 8.56
CA THR A 91 -6.30 -44.55 9.19
C THR A 91 -7.11 -45.84 9.36
N ASN A 92 -8.42 -45.83 9.11
CA ASN A 92 -9.31 -46.98 9.30
C ASN A 92 -9.48 -47.79 8.00
N PRO A 93 -8.96 -49.02 7.86
CA PRO A 93 -9.09 -49.79 6.62
C PRO A 93 -10.54 -50.11 6.21
N GLN A 94 -11.46 -50.14 7.18
CA GLN A 94 -12.88 -50.41 6.91
C GLN A 94 -13.59 -49.22 6.23
N SER A 95 -13.12 -47.98 6.42
CA SER A 95 -13.72 -46.81 5.75
C SER A 95 -13.55 -46.90 4.23
N TYR A 96 -12.37 -47.32 3.75
CA TYR A 96 -12.10 -47.58 2.34
C TYR A 96 -12.97 -48.71 1.76
N GLN A 97 -13.12 -49.83 2.49
CA GLN A 97 -13.94 -50.97 2.04
C GLN A 97 -15.42 -50.59 1.94
N MET A 98 -15.94 -49.85 2.92
CA MET A 98 -17.31 -49.35 2.93
C MET A 98 -17.54 -48.32 1.82
N ALA A 99 -16.66 -47.33 1.67
CA ALA A 99 -16.75 -46.31 0.62
C ALA A 99 -16.67 -46.92 -0.79
N PHE A 100 -15.79 -47.90 -1.02
CA PHE A 100 -15.70 -48.60 -2.31
C PHE A 100 -16.96 -49.43 -2.60
N THR A 101 -17.50 -50.13 -1.60
CA THR A 101 -18.73 -50.93 -1.75
C THR A 101 -19.94 -50.06 -2.05
N MET A 102 -20.07 -48.91 -1.35
CA MET A 102 -21.10 -47.91 -1.66
C MET A 102 -20.89 -47.30 -3.05
N GLY A 103 -19.66 -46.93 -3.40
CA GLY A 103 -19.33 -46.42 -4.73
C GLY A 103 -19.70 -47.38 -5.86
N LYS A 104 -19.52 -48.69 -5.64
CA LYS A 104 -19.95 -49.77 -6.57
C LYS A 104 -21.46 -49.84 -6.80
N THR A 105 -22.31 -49.41 -5.86
CA THR A 105 -23.77 -49.38 -6.09
C THR A 105 -24.19 -48.19 -6.96
N ILE A 106 -23.45 -47.09 -6.89
CA ILE A 106 -23.68 -45.86 -7.67
C ILE A 106 -23.03 -45.97 -9.07
N LYS A 107 -21.83 -46.54 -9.13
CA LYS A 107 -21.01 -46.73 -10.33
C LYS A 107 -20.58 -48.21 -10.45
N PRO A 108 -21.36 -49.07 -11.13
CA PRO A 108 -21.09 -50.51 -11.22
C PRO A 108 -19.72 -50.85 -11.83
N ASP A 109 -19.23 -50.02 -12.75
CA ASP A 109 -17.92 -50.13 -13.41
C ASP A 109 -16.76 -49.51 -12.62
N LEU A 110 -16.97 -49.06 -11.37
CA LEU A 110 -15.92 -48.49 -10.53
C LEU A 110 -14.78 -49.48 -10.29
N THR A 111 -13.54 -49.11 -10.61
CA THR A 111 -12.34 -49.91 -10.36
C THR A 111 -11.34 -49.17 -9.48
N LYS A 112 -10.41 -49.91 -8.88
CA LYS A 112 -9.30 -49.31 -8.11
C LYS A 112 -8.43 -48.44 -9.01
N GLU A 113 -8.22 -48.88 -10.25
CA GLU A 113 -7.39 -48.22 -11.26
C GLU A 113 -8.00 -46.88 -11.66
N PHE A 114 -9.33 -46.82 -11.85
CA PHE A 114 -10.06 -45.57 -12.09
C PHE A 114 -9.95 -44.60 -10.92
N LEU A 115 -10.09 -45.08 -9.68
CA LEU A 115 -9.94 -44.27 -8.47
C LEU A 115 -8.53 -43.71 -8.32
N LEU A 116 -7.50 -44.52 -8.58
CA LEU A 116 -6.10 -44.06 -8.57
C LEU A 116 -5.83 -43.06 -9.69
N GLN A 117 -6.36 -43.27 -10.90
CA GLN A 117 -6.26 -42.32 -12.00
C GLN A 117 -6.90 -40.97 -11.65
N LYS A 118 -8.09 -40.99 -11.03
CA LYS A 118 -8.78 -39.78 -10.57
C LYS A 118 -8.05 -39.09 -9.43
N GLY A 119 -7.52 -39.84 -8.45
CA GLY A 119 -6.66 -39.29 -7.41
C GLY A 119 -5.43 -38.57 -7.97
N SER A 120 -4.75 -39.17 -8.94
CA SER A 120 -3.62 -38.54 -9.65
C SER A 120 -4.02 -37.27 -10.40
N PHE A 121 -5.23 -37.22 -10.99
CA PHE A 121 -5.76 -36.01 -11.63
C PHE A 121 -5.98 -34.88 -10.61
N TYR A 122 -6.61 -35.17 -9.46
CA TYR A 122 -6.81 -34.16 -8.41
C TYR A 122 -5.47 -33.63 -7.86
N ILE A 123 -4.49 -34.51 -7.62
CA ILE A 123 -3.14 -34.11 -7.22
C ILE A 123 -2.51 -33.16 -8.26
N ALA A 124 -2.53 -33.54 -9.54
CA ALA A 124 -1.93 -32.75 -10.62
C ALA A 124 -2.56 -31.34 -10.76
N GLU A 125 -3.88 -31.21 -10.60
CA GLU A 125 -4.53 -29.90 -10.63
C GLU A 125 -4.21 -29.06 -9.38
N ILE A 126 -4.09 -29.66 -8.19
CA ILE A 126 -3.63 -28.96 -6.97
C ILE A 126 -2.17 -28.48 -7.13
N GLU A 127 -1.25 -29.33 -7.62
CA GLU A 127 0.15 -28.97 -7.85
C GLU A 127 0.31 -27.84 -8.88
N LYS A 128 -0.50 -27.88 -9.95
CA LYS A 128 -0.58 -26.85 -11.00
C LYS A 128 -1.09 -25.51 -10.47
N VAL A 129 -2.08 -25.53 -9.57
CA VAL A 129 -2.52 -24.34 -8.85
C VAL A 129 -1.40 -23.82 -7.94
N TYR A 130 -0.82 -24.67 -7.10
CA TYR A 130 0.31 -24.30 -6.24
C TYR A 130 1.44 -23.63 -7.03
N ALA A 131 1.93 -24.25 -8.12
CA ALA A 131 3.01 -23.72 -8.93
C ALA A 131 2.68 -22.34 -9.55
N LYS A 132 1.43 -22.14 -9.97
CA LYS A 132 0.95 -20.84 -10.46
C LYS A 132 0.98 -19.77 -9.37
N TYR A 133 0.49 -20.07 -8.17
CA TYR A 133 0.44 -19.10 -7.07
C TYR A 133 1.83 -18.86 -6.45
N ASP A 134 2.69 -19.86 -6.33
CA ASP A 134 4.10 -19.68 -5.95
C ASP A 134 4.84 -18.75 -6.94
N THR A 135 4.64 -18.94 -8.24
CA THR A 135 5.21 -18.06 -9.29
C THR A 135 4.68 -16.63 -9.17
N ILE A 136 3.37 -16.44 -8.98
CA ILE A 136 2.77 -15.11 -8.79
C ILE A 136 3.30 -14.44 -7.52
N GLY A 137 3.41 -15.16 -6.41
CA GLY A 137 3.94 -14.64 -5.14
C GLY A 137 5.40 -14.21 -5.26
N LYS A 138 6.25 -15.03 -5.89
CA LYS A 138 7.66 -14.70 -6.18
C LYS A 138 7.78 -13.48 -7.11
N SER A 139 6.94 -13.38 -8.13
CA SER A 139 6.90 -12.22 -9.03
C SER A 139 6.49 -10.94 -8.31
N LYS A 140 5.37 -10.97 -7.55
CA LYS A 140 4.91 -9.82 -6.74
C LYS A 140 5.96 -9.37 -5.73
N LYS A 141 6.65 -10.31 -5.08
CA LYS A 141 7.75 -9.99 -4.16
C LYS A 141 8.89 -9.26 -4.89
N THR A 142 9.34 -9.82 -6.02
CA THR A 142 10.45 -9.23 -6.80
C THR A 142 10.08 -7.84 -7.35
N GLU A 143 8.84 -7.65 -7.78
CA GLU A 143 8.31 -6.35 -8.20
C GLU A 143 8.31 -5.33 -7.05
N LEU A 144 7.86 -5.73 -5.86
CA LEU A 144 7.87 -4.88 -4.67
C LEU A 144 9.31 -4.53 -4.23
N ASP A 145 10.22 -5.50 -4.19
CA ASP A 145 11.64 -5.29 -3.85
C ASP A 145 12.30 -4.30 -4.84
N ASN A 146 11.99 -4.41 -6.14
CA ASN A 146 12.45 -3.49 -7.19
C ASN A 146 11.86 -2.08 -7.02
N ASN A 147 10.57 -1.96 -6.73
CA ASN A 147 9.91 -0.67 -6.51
C ASN A 147 10.48 0.06 -5.28
N ILE A 148 10.64 -0.65 -4.15
CA ILE A 148 11.28 -0.11 -2.93
C ILE A 148 12.72 0.37 -3.23
N THR A 149 13.48 -0.40 -4.01
CA THR A 149 14.85 -0.04 -4.38
C THR A 149 14.89 1.22 -5.26
N LYS A 150 13.99 1.33 -6.23
CA LYS A 150 13.84 2.48 -7.12
C LYS A 150 13.40 3.74 -6.37
N GLU A 151 12.44 3.62 -5.45
CA GLU A 151 11.99 4.74 -4.60
C GLU A 151 13.11 5.25 -3.69
N LYS A 152 13.83 4.35 -3.01
CA LYS A 152 15.00 4.72 -2.19
C LYS A 152 16.06 5.45 -3.01
N TYR A 153 16.39 4.96 -4.20
CA TYR A 153 17.35 5.61 -5.10
C TYR A 153 16.88 7.01 -5.51
N ASN A 154 15.62 7.15 -5.94
CA ASN A 154 15.06 8.44 -6.36
C ASN A 154 15.02 9.46 -5.22
N LEU A 155 14.61 9.04 -4.01
CA LEU A 155 14.62 9.90 -2.83
C LEU A 155 16.04 10.30 -2.43
N SER A 156 17.00 9.36 -2.44
CA SER A 156 18.41 9.68 -2.14
C SER A 156 19.01 10.68 -3.14
N LYS A 157 18.68 10.53 -4.42
CA LYS A 157 19.09 11.48 -5.47
C LYS A 157 18.46 12.87 -5.25
N SER A 158 17.16 12.93 -4.93
CA SER A 158 16.48 14.19 -4.64
C SER A 158 17.01 14.88 -3.39
N ILE A 159 17.37 14.12 -2.35
CA ILE A 159 18.03 14.65 -1.14
C ILE A 159 19.37 15.30 -1.51
N ALA A 160 20.24 14.60 -2.25
CA ALA A 160 21.54 15.15 -2.65
C ALA A 160 21.41 16.41 -3.55
N GLU A 161 20.40 16.47 -4.41
CA GLU A 161 20.09 17.66 -5.22
C GLU A 161 19.63 18.85 -4.36
N LEU A 162 18.80 18.60 -3.34
CA LEU A 162 18.37 19.63 -2.39
C LEU A 162 19.51 20.11 -1.50
N GLU A 163 20.37 19.21 -1.00
CA GLU A 163 21.58 19.54 -0.23
C GLU A 163 22.54 20.42 -1.03
N ALA A 164 22.78 20.09 -2.31
CA ALA A 164 23.58 20.92 -3.21
C ALA A 164 22.98 22.32 -3.39
N ARG A 165 21.64 22.42 -3.56
CA ARG A 165 20.95 23.71 -3.70
C ARG A 165 20.97 24.53 -2.41
N ILE A 166 20.92 23.90 -1.24
CA ILE A 166 21.07 24.56 0.06
C ILE A 166 22.47 25.19 0.19
N LEU A 167 23.53 24.48 -0.19
CA LEU A 167 24.90 25.02 -0.17
C LEU A 167 25.08 26.22 -1.12
N GLU A 168 24.46 26.18 -2.30
CA GLU A 168 24.45 27.29 -3.25
C GLU A 168 23.74 28.53 -2.68
N LEU A 169 22.55 28.35 -2.10
CA LEU A 169 21.78 29.42 -1.46
C LEU A 169 22.50 30.01 -0.23
N GLN A 170 23.17 29.18 0.57
CA GLN A 170 24.01 29.64 1.69
C GLN A 170 25.16 30.53 1.20
N LYS A 171 25.82 30.15 0.11
CA LYS A 171 26.90 30.95 -0.52
C LYS A 171 26.38 32.29 -1.06
N GLU A 172 25.21 32.29 -1.71
CA GLU A 172 24.56 33.52 -2.20
C GLU A 172 24.16 34.45 -1.04
N LEU A 173 23.62 33.89 0.04
CA LEU A 173 23.23 34.62 1.25
C LEU A 173 24.44 35.30 1.92
N GLU A 174 25.56 34.60 2.08
CA GLU A 174 26.78 35.20 2.63
C GLU A 174 27.38 36.26 1.70
N ALA A 175 27.34 36.06 0.37
CA ALA A 175 27.74 37.09 -0.58
C ALA A 175 26.89 38.37 -0.44
N LYS A 176 25.57 38.23 -0.27
CA LYS A 176 24.65 39.35 -0.05
C LYS A 176 24.82 40.04 1.30
N LYS A 177 25.17 39.32 2.37
CA LYS A 177 25.58 39.93 3.66
C LYS A 177 26.83 40.79 3.52
N VAL A 178 27.85 40.28 2.81
CA VAL A 178 29.10 41.02 2.56
C VAL A 178 28.87 42.25 1.67
N GLU A 179 27.93 42.17 0.72
CA GLU A 179 27.50 43.33 -0.08
C GLU A 179 26.78 44.38 0.78
N LEU A 180 25.84 43.96 1.62
CA LEU A 180 25.12 44.84 2.56
C LEU A 180 26.08 45.58 3.51
N GLN A 181 27.07 44.89 4.08
CA GLN A 181 28.08 45.49 4.97
C GLN A 181 28.97 46.55 4.29
N LYS A 182 29.02 46.57 2.95
CA LYS A 182 29.79 47.57 2.19
C LYS A 182 28.99 48.83 1.86
N ILE A 183 27.67 48.83 2.06
CA ILE A 183 26.82 49.98 1.71
C ILE A 183 27.14 51.18 2.61
N ASP A 184 27.22 51.00 3.93
CA ASP A 184 27.42 52.14 4.85
C ASP A 184 28.77 52.85 4.64
N PRO A 185 29.92 52.17 4.51
CA PRO A 185 31.20 52.83 4.27
C PRO A 185 31.26 53.62 2.95
N ILE A 186 30.66 53.09 1.87
CA ILE A 186 30.65 53.75 0.55
C ILE A 186 29.87 55.08 0.60
N ASN A 187 28.74 55.09 1.31
CA ASN A 187 27.89 56.26 1.40
C ASN A 187 28.37 57.28 2.45
N MET A 188 29.14 56.85 3.46
CA MET A 188 29.61 57.71 4.55
C MET A 188 30.48 58.88 4.07
N GLU A 189 31.37 58.65 3.09
CA GLU A 189 32.22 59.70 2.52
C GLU A 189 31.38 60.75 1.77
N GLN A 190 30.47 60.31 0.90
CA GLN A 190 29.57 61.20 0.15
C GLN A 190 28.64 62.00 1.07
N LEU A 191 28.10 61.36 2.11
CA LEU A 191 27.22 62.01 3.09
C LEU A 191 28.00 63.03 3.93
N SER A 192 29.25 62.73 4.31
CA SER A 192 30.15 63.70 4.95
C SER A 192 30.48 64.88 4.04
N GLU A 193 30.76 64.65 2.75
CA GLU A 193 31.04 65.73 1.79
C GLU A 193 29.81 66.64 1.59
N ILE A 194 28.62 66.08 1.49
CA ILE A 194 27.36 66.82 1.40
C ILE A 194 27.13 67.66 2.67
N GLN A 195 27.32 67.06 3.85
CA GLN A 195 27.15 67.76 5.13
C GLN A 195 28.11 68.96 5.24
N LEU A 196 29.40 68.76 4.94
CA LEU A 196 30.40 69.84 4.93
C LEU A 196 30.05 70.96 3.93
N LYS A 197 29.53 70.62 2.75
CA LYS A 197 29.04 71.61 1.77
C LYS A 197 27.81 72.38 2.28
N MET A 198 26.88 71.72 2.97
CA MET A 198 25.72 72.37 3.59
C MET A 198 26.13 73.35 4.69
N ASP A 199 27.03 72.93 5.58
CA ASP A 199 27.52 73.76 6.69
C ASP A 199 28.32 74.97 6.18
N ALA A 200 29.19 74.77 5.18
CA ALA A 200 29.90 75.87 4.51
C ALA A 200 28.94 76.86 3.83
N ASN A 201 27.85 76.38 3.21
CA ASN A 201 26.83 77.24 2.58
C ASN A 201 26.08 78.07 3.63
N ASN A 202 25.64 77.44 4.73
CA ASN A 202 24.98 78.13 5.84
C ASN A 202 25.88 79.22 6.44
N LEU A 203 27.14 78.89 6.73
CA LEU A 203 28.12 79.84 7.26
C LEU A 203 28.38 81.01 6.28
N ALA A 204 28.48 80.74 4.97
CA ALA A 204 28.66 81.77 3.96
C ALA A 204 27.45 82.72 3.90
N LYS A 205 26.22 82.18 3.94
CA LYS A 205 24.98 82.96 4.03
C LYS A 205 24.95 83.85 5.27
N GLU A 206 25.26 83.31 6.45
CA GLU A 206 25.32 84.08 7.70
C GLU A 206 26.34 85.21 7.60
N ARG A 207 27.56 84.94 7.13
CA ARG A 207 28.61 85.96 6.95
C ARG A 207 28.18 87.10 6.04
N ILE A 208 27.48 86.79 4.94
CA ILE A 208 26.94 87.82 4.04
C ILE A 208 25.81 88.61 4.72
N LEU A 209 24.88 87.95 5.42
CA LEU A 209 23.82 88.63 6.17
C LEU A 209 24.36 89.54 7.28
N THR A 210 25.35 89.10 8.05
CA THR A 210 26.03 89.93 9.06
C THR A 210 26.72 91.12 8.40
N SER A 211 27.37 90.92 7.26
CA SER A 211 28.05 92.00 6.52
C SER A 211 27.04 93.05 6.00
N ILE A 212 25.93 92.60 5.41
CA ILE A 212 24.83 93.47 4.95
C ILE A 212 24.25 94.26 6.13
N ASN A 213 23.93 93.60 7.24
CA ASN A 213 23.41 94.29 8.43
C ASN A 213 24.41 95.30 9.00
N THR A 214 25.72 94.99 9.00
CA THR A 214 26.77 95.92 9.44
C THR A 214 26.79 97.18 8.55
N VAL A 215 26.66 97.03 7.24
CA VAL A 215 26.57 98.15 6.30
C VAL A 215 25.28 98.97 6.52
N ILE A 216 24.14 98.31 6.75
CA ILE A 216 22.86 98.97 7.07
C ILE A 216 22.97 99.79 8.36
N THR A 217 23.56 99.22 9.42
CA THR A 217 23.81 99.94 10.68
C THR A 217 24.74 101.14 10.46
N GLY A 218 25.80 100.98 9.68
CA GLY A 218 26.70 102.08 9.33
C GLY A 218 26.00 103.21 8.57
N ILE A 219 25.18 102.87 7.57
CA ILE A 219 24.36 103.86 6.84
C ILE A 219 23.46 104.63 7.79
N ASN A 220 22.70 103.93 8.65
CA ASN A 220 21.78 104.56 9.60
C ASN A 220 22.47 105.37 10.73
N GLN A 221 23.80 105.27 10.89
CA GLN A 221 24.56 105.94 11.93
C GLN A 221 25.38 107.14 11.42
N TYR A 222 25.79 107.13 10.14
CA TYR A 222 26.76 108.08 9.58
C TYR A 222 26.22 108.90 8.39
N LEU A 223 24.97 108.68 7.95
CA LEU A 223 24.26 109.45 6.92
C LEU A 223 22.93 109.98 7.47
#